data_AF-A0A9E2ZAP1-F1
#
_entry.id   AF-A0A9E2ZAP1-F1
#
_cell.length_a   1.000
_cell.length_b   1.000
_cell.length_c   1.000
_cell.angle_alpha   90.00
_cell.angle_beta   90.00
_cell.angle_gamma   90.00
#
_symmetry.space_group_name_H-M   'P 1'
#
loop_
_entity.id
_entity.type
_entity.pdbx_description
1 polymer ?
#
loop_
_entity_poly.entity_id
_entity_poly.type
_entity_poly.pdbx_seq_one_letter_code
_entity_poly.pdbx_strand_id
1 'polypeptide(L)' 'LGDSVDVYLDGGTVRQGVASTIVDLTGPQPRVLREGVVSLASLSEVLGAEVDLAN' A
#
# COMPACT_ATOMS: atom_id res chain seq x y z
N LEU A 1 -7.42 5.67 -19.81
CA LEU A 1 -6.76 4.84 -20.83
C LEU A 1 -7.55 4.86 -22.14
N GLY A 2 -8.85 4.54 -22.17
CA GLY A 2 -9.63 4.54 -23.41
C GLY A 2 -8.93 3.74 -24.51
N ASP A 3 -8.81 4.34 -25.69
CA ASP A 3 -8.16 3.72 -26.86
C ASP A 3 -6.62 3.60 -26.74
N SER A 4 -6.00 4.05 -25.64
CA SER A 4 -4.56 3.88 -25.41
C SER A 4 -4.16 2.49 -24.91
N VAL A 5 -5.12 1.59 -24.69
CA VAL A 5 -4.85 0.18 -24.36
C VAL A 5 -5.74 -0.77 -25.14
N ASP A 6 -5.17 -1.93 -25.46
CA ASP A 6 -5.83 -2.93 -26.29
C ASP A 6 -6.91 -3.73 -25.54
N VAL A 7 -6.82 -3.80 -24.21
CA VAL A 7 -7.64 -4.72 -23.40
C VAL A 7 -8.13 -4.07 -22.11
N TYR A 8 -9.39 -4.36 -21.79
CA TYR A 8 -10.03 -4.10 -20.51
C TYR A 8 -10.54 -5.40 -19.91
N LEU A 9 -10.21 -5.66 -18.65
CA LEU A 9 -10.77 -6.77 -17.89
C LEU A 9 -11.85 -6.22 -16.95
N ASP A 10 -13.12 -6.47 -17.26
CA ASP A 10 -14.24 -6.07 -16.42
C ASP A 10 -14.47 -7.10 -15.30
N GLY A 11 -14.09 -6.73 -14.08
CA GLY A 11 -14.33 -7.49 -12.86
C GLY A 11 -15.48 -6.96 -12.00
N GLY A 12 -16.26 -5.99 -12.49
CA GLY A 12 -17.25 -5.25 -11.71
C GLY A 12 -16.63 -4.34 -10.64
N THR A 13 -17.48 -3.83 -9.74
CA THR A 13 -17.06 -2.89 -8.68
C THR A 13 -16.29 -3.58 -7.57
N VAL A 14 -15.09 -3.07 -7.25
CA VAL A 14 -14.28 -3.53 -6.12
C VAL A 14 -14.92 -3.13 -4.78
N ARG A 15 -15.07 -4.07 -3.85
CA ARG A 15 -15.71 -3.83 -2.54
C ARG A 15 -14.87 -2.97 -1.58
N GLN A 16 -13.54 -3.14 -1.61
CA GLN A 16 -12.59 -2.34 -0.83
C GLN A 16 -11.71 -1.58 -1.83
N GLY A 17 -12.05 -0.33 -2.11
CA GLY A 17 -11.33 0.53 -3.05
C GLY A 17 -10.09 1.22 -2.45
N VAL A 18 -9.59 0.74 -1.31
CA VAL A 18 -8.42 1.33 -0.65
C VAL A 18 -7.17 0.77 -1.32
N ALA A 19 -6.29 1.66 -1.78
CA ALA A 19 -5.04 1.26 -2.38
C ALA A 19 -4.11 0.55 -1.36
N SER A 20 -3.15 -0.23 -1.84
CA SER A 20 -2.20 -0.98 -1.01
C SER A 20 -1.38 -0.09 -0.08
N THR A 21 -0.87 -0.62 1.03
CA THR A 21 0.14 0.11 1.84
C THR A 21 1.51 -0.02 1.17
N ILE A 22 2.28 1.07 1.09
CA ILE A 22 3.65 1.09 0.54
C ILE A 22 4.64 1.28 1.68
N VAL A 23 5.59 0.35 1.82
CA VAL A 23 6.65 0.38 2.83
C VAL A 23 8.00 0.44 2.15
N ASP A 24 8.84 1.39 2.56
CA ASP A 24 10.25 1.47 2.22
C ASP A 24 11.07 0.65 3.22
N LEU A 25 11.80 -0.33 2.70
CA LEU A 25 12.71 -1.22 3.44
C LEU A 25 14.16 -1.09 2.92
N THR A 26 14.49 -0.02 2.21
CA THR A 26 15.84 0.21 1.68
C THR A 26 16.83 0.64 2.76
N GLY A 27 16.33 1.19 3.87
CA GLY A 27 17.11 1.60 5.04
C GLY A 27 16.99 0.65 6.24
N PRO A 28 17.74 0.91 7.31
CA PRO A 28 17.70 0.09 8.53
C PRO A 28 16.38 0.22 9.30
N GLN A 29 15.65 1.34 9.12
CA GLN A 29 14.36 1.57 9.74
C GLN A 29 13.25 1.52 8.66
N PRO A 30 12.21 0.68 8.83
CA PRO A 30 11.05 0.66 7.94
C PRO A 30 10.30 2.00 7.96
N ARG A 31 9.81 2.45 6.80
CA ARG A 31 8.99 3.67 6.69
C ARG A 31 7.78 3.43 5.80
N VAL A 32 6.60 3.91 6.19
CA VAL A 32 5.41 3.88 5.34
C VAL A 32 5.43 5.07 4.39
N LEU A 33 5.54 4.84 3.08
CA LEU A 33 5.45 5.90 2.06
C LEU A 33 4.01 6.26 1.73
N ARG A 34 3.08 5.31 1.87
CA ARG A 34 1.65 5.53 1.67
C ARG A 34 0.86 4.56 2.53
N GLU A 35 0.03 5.09 3.42
CA GLU A 35 -0.90 4.26 4.16
C GLU A 35 -2.00 3.73 3.22
N GLY A 36 -2.36 2.47 3.43
CA GLY A 36 -3.37 1.74 2.66
C GLY A 36 -4.21 0.88 3.61
N VAL A 37 -4.71 -0.25 3.10
CA VAL A 37 -5.57 -1.12 3.93
C VAL A 37 -4.85 -1.73 5.14
N VAL A 38 -3.51 -1.83 5.10
CA VAL A 38 -2.70 -2.33 6.21
C VAL A 38 -2.23 -1.14 7.05
N SER A 39 -2.64 -1.11 8.32
CA SER A 39 -2.32 -0.03 9.26
C SER A 39 -0.86 -0.03 9.70
N LEU A 40 -0.37 1.14 10.14
CA LEU A 40 0.96 1.27 10.76
C LEU A 40 1.08 0.37 12.00
N ALA A 41 0.04 0.29 12.83
CA ALA A 41 0.05 -0.55 14.03
C ALA A 41 0.26 -2.03 13.71
N SER A 42 -0.43 -2.55 12.69
CA SER A 42 -0.26 -3.93 12.22
C SER A 42 1.14 -4.18 11.67
N LEU A 43 1.72 -3.18 10.98
CA LEU A 43 3.09 -3.27 10.48
C LEU A 43 4.11 -3.28 11.62
N SER A 44 3.98 -2.37 12.59
CA SER A 44 4.87 -2.28 13.74
C SER A 44 4.85 -3.56 14.58
N GLU A 45 3.68 -4.17 14.77
CA GLU A 45 3.53 -5.45 15.46
C GLU A 45 4.29 -6.57 14.75
N VAL A 46 4.11 -6.73 13.43
CA VAL A 46 4.70 -7.83 12.66
C VAL A 46 6.21 -7.65 12.46
N LEU A 47 6.66 -6.41 12.26
CA LEU A 47 8.07 -6.12 12.02
C LEU A 47 8.89 -6.07 13.33
N GLY A 48 8.23 -5.96 14.49
CA GLY A 48 8.91 -5.81 15.78
C GLY A 48 9.73 -4.53 15.89
N ALA A 49 9.37 -3.50 15.12
CA ALA A 49 10.03 -2.20 15.06
C ALA A 49 8.98 -1.11 14.89
N GLU A 50 9.24 0.10 15.41
CA GLU A 50 8.36 1.24 15.12
C GLU A 50 8.43 1.62 13.63
N VAL A 51 7.27 1.82 13.04
CA VAL A 51 7.12 2.24 11.65
C VAL A 51 6.35 3.56 11.62
N ASP A 52 6.99 4.57 11.04
CA ASP A 52 6.39 5.90 10.87
C ASP A 52 6.00 6.17 9.41
N LEU A 53 5.05 7.08 9.23
CA LEU A 53 4.73 7.66 7.94
C LEU A 53 5.89 8.55 7.46
N ALA A 54 6.24 8.41 6.19
CA ALA A 54 7.23 9.26 5.56
C ALA A 54 6.63 10.65 5.35
N ASN A 55 7.07 11.60 6.19
CA ASN A 55 6.80 13.03 6.05
C ASN A 55 7.29 13.58 4.71
#